data_AF-A0AAV2IL56-F1
#
_entry.id   AF-A0AAV2IL56-F1
#
_cell.length_a   1.000
_cell.length_b   1.000
_cell.length_c   1.000
_cell.angle_alpha   90.00
_cell.angle_beta   90.00
_cell.angle_gamma   90.00
#
_symmetry.space_group_name_H-M   'P 1'
#
loop_
_entity.id
_entity.type
_entity.pdbx_description
1 polymer ?
#
loop_
_entity_poly.entity_id
_entity_poly.type
_entity_poly.pdbx_seq_one_letter_code
_entity_poly.pdbx_strand_id
1 'polypeptide(L)' 'CPQHWAKGCIPSCSCAKHKTLYCDINKGECVCKPGWTGYNCEMEVDLCSSNSCPANTTCETEDGILSCRCK' A
#
# COMPACT_ATOMS: atom_id res chain seq x y z
N CYS A 1 18.33 -4.09 15.01
CA CYS A 1 17.28 -4.94 15.61
C CYS A 1 17.83 -5.67 16.82
N PRO A 2 17.02 -5.92 17.86
CA PRO A 2 17.45 -6.60 19.08
C PRO A 2 17.82 -8.04 18.73
N GLN A 3 19.12 -8.23 18.53
CA GLN A 3 19.94 -9.41 18.77
C GLN A 3 19.22 -10.79 18.76
N HIS A 4 19.43 -11.50 17.63
CA HIS A 4 19.52 -12.96 17.41
C HIS A 4 18.26 -13.75 16.98
N TRP A 5 18.07 -13.90 15.66
CA TRP A 5 18.43 -15.13 14.93
C TRP A 5 18.72 -14.78 13.46
N ALA A 6 19.81 -15.32 12.92
CA ALA A 6 20.46 -14.82 11.71
C ALA A 6 19.73 -15.17 10.41
N LYS A 7 19.24 -14.16 9.68
CA LYS A 7 19.51 -13.87 8.25
C LYS A 7 19.22 -12.40 7.94
N GLY A 8 20.25 -11.55 8.07
CA GLY A 8 20.28 -10.19 7.52
C GLY A 8 19.20 -9.24 8.04
N CYS A 9 19.50 -8.46 9.08
CA CYS A 9 18.85 -7.16 9.21
C CYS A 9 19.36 -6.30 8.06
N ILE A 10 18.70 -6.37 6.91
CA ILE A 10 18.97 -5.47 5.82
C ILE A 10 18.39 -4.12 6.28
N PRO A 11 19.20 -3.09 6.59
CA PRO A 11 18.66 -1.77 6.93
C PRO A 11 18.11 -1.07 5.67
N SER A 12 17.94 -1.81 4.57
CA SER A 12 17.36 -1.30 3.34
C SER A 12 15.90 -1.73 3.26
N CYS A 13 15.05 -0.74 3.23
CA CYS A 13 13.65 -0.94 2.94
C CYS A 13 13.46 -1.05 1.43
N SER A 14 12.97 -2.20 0.98
CA SER A 14 12.62 -2.44 -0.42
C SER A 14 11.22 -1.93 -0.79
N CYS A 15 10.74 -0.89 -0.10
CA CYS A 15 9.41 -0.34 -0.29
C CYS A 15 9.28 0.41 -1.62
N ALA A 16 8.07 0.43 -2.18
CA ALA A 16 7.74 1.26 -3.33
C ALA A 16 7.76 2.75 -2.94
N LYS A 17 8.78 3.49 -3.39
CA LYS A 17 9.01 4.91 -3.03
C LYS A 17 7.79 5.82 -3.17
N HIS A 18 6.98 5.66 -4.22
CA HIS A 18 5.82 6.53 -4.47
C HIS A 18 4.57 6.15 -3.67
N LYS A 19 4.56 4.94 -3.11
CA LYS A 19 3.38 4.29 -2.51
C LYS A 19 3.53 4.08 -1.00
N THR A 20 4.70 4.42 -0.48
CA THR A 20 5.06 4.33 0.93
C THR A 20 5.08 5.73 1.52
N LEU A 21 4.51 5.91 2.71
CA LEU A 21 4.63 7.14 3.51
C LEU A 21 6.03 7.24 4.10
N TYR A 22 6.44 6.21 4.83
CA TYR A 22 7.79 6.08 5.39
C TYR A 22 8.10 4.61 5.64
N CYS A 23 9.39 4.28 5.72
CA CYS A 23 9.81 2.95 6.18
C CYS A 23 10.20 3.00 7.65
N ASP A 24 9.64 2.09 8.45
CA ASP A 24 10.12 1.85 9.80
C ASP A 24 11.32 0.90 9.75
N ILE A 25 12.52 1.48 9.70
CA ILE A 25 13.79 0.72 9.68
C ILE A 25 14.03 -0.12 10.94
N ASN A 26 13.33 0.17 12.04
CA ASN A 26 13.48 -0.59 13.28
C ASN A 26 12.70 -1.90 13.21
N LYS A 27 11.56 -1.88 12.53
CA LYS A 27 10.71 -3.05 12.29
C LYS A 27 11.01 -3.75 10.95
N GLY A 28 11.64 -3.04 10.02
CA GLY A 28 11.81 -3.50 8.64
C GLY A 28 10.50 -3.49 7.85
N GLU A 29 9.56 -2.62 8.23
CA GLU A 29 8.21 -2.59 7.67
C GLU A 29 7.97 -1.29 6.88
N CYS A 30 7.28 -1.42 5.76
CA CYS A 30 6.86 -0.31 4.92
C CYS A 30 5.50 0.22 5.39
N VAL A 31 5.43 1.50 5.76
CA VAL A 31 4.15 2.13 6.07
C VAL A 31 3.58 2.68 4.78
N CYS A 32 2.54 2.04 4.26
CA CYS A 32 1.93 2.37 2.97
C CYS A 32 1.08 3.63 3.02
N LYS A 33 0.98 4.31 1.87
CA LYS A 33 -0.01 5.36 1.66
C LYS A 33 -1.42 4.77 1.73
N PRO A 34 -2.43 5.58 2.10
CA PRO A 34 -3.83 5.18 1.99
C PRO A 34 -4.11 4.63 0.59
N GLY A 35 -4.82 3.50 0.51
CA GLY A 35 -5.09 2.83 -0.76
C GLY A 35 -3.99 1.89 -1.26
N TRP A 36 -2.91 1.71 -0.50
CA TRP A 36 -1.83 0.76 -0.82
C TRP A 36 -1.60 -0.23 0.33
N THR A 37 -1.24 -1.45 -0.03
CA THR A 37 -1.01 -2.58 0.88
C THR A 37 0.09 -3.50 0.35
N GLY A 38 0.44 -4.52 1.11
CA GLY A 38 1.54 -5.45 0.83
C GLY A 38 2.82 -5.14 1.61
N TYR A 39 3.78 -6.05 1.52
CA TYR A 39 5.01 -5.98 2.30
C TYR A 39 5.87 -4.76 1.91
N ASN A 40 5.82 -4.38 0.64
CA ASN A 40 6.54 -3.24 0.07
C ASN A 40 5.61 -2.15 -0.46
N CYS A 41 4.33 -2.14 -0.09
CA CYS A 41 3.31 -1.23 -0.65
C CYS A 41 3.17 -1.36 -2.18
N GLU A 42 3.25 -2.59 -2.66
CA GLU A 42 3.20 -2.93 -4.08
C GLU A 42 1.76 -3.18 -4.59
N MET A 43 0.82 -3.50 -3.70
CA MET A 43 -0.57 -3.81 -4.02
C MET A 43 -1.48 -2.63 -3.76
N GLU A 44 -2.41 -2.35 -4.68
CA GLU A 44 -3.50 -1.40 -4.43
C GLU A 44 -4.58 -2.06 -3.59
N VAL A 45 -5.11 -1.31 -2.63
CA VAL A 45 -6.32 -1.72 -1.90
C VAL A 45 -7.49 -1.48 -2.82
N ASP A 46 -8.29 -2.51 -3.07
CA ASP A 46 -9.51 -2.36 -3.84
C ASP A 46 -10.56 -1.55 -3.05
N LEU A 47 -10.62 -0.26 -3.33
CA LEU A 47 -11.59 0.65 -2.72
C LEU A 47 -13.00 0.44 -3.27
N CYS A 48 -13.14 -0.26 -4.40
CA CYS A 48 -14.42 -0.57 -5.01
C CYS A 48 -15.16 -1.72 -4.33
N SER A 49 -14.47 -2.54 -3.54
CA SER A 49 -15.06 -3.64 -2.78
C SER A 49 -16.21 -3.20 -1.85
N SER A 50 -16.25 -1.92 -1.43
CA SER A 50 -17.33 -1.37 -0.59
C SER A 50 -18.53 -0.80 -1.37
N ASN A 51 -18.55 -0.88 -2.71
CA ASN A 51 -19.59 -0.29 -3.57
C ASN A 51 -19.91 1.19 -3.23
N SER A 52 -18.88 2.00 -3.03
CA SER A 52 -19.04 3.41 -2.65
C SER A 52 -19.47 4.32 -3.81
N CYS A 53 -19.45 3.84 -5.05
CA CYS A 53 -19.82 4.63 -6.23
C CYS A 53 -21.34 4.60 -6.51
N PRO A 54 -21.92 5.70 -7.06
CA PRO A 54 -23.33 5.78 -7.41
C PRO A 54 -23.76 4.77 -8.50
N ALA A 55 -25.06 4.46 -8.56
CA ALA A 55 -25.63 3.70 -9.67
C ALA A 55 -25.34 4.39 -11.02
N ASN A 56 -25.06 3.60 -12.07
CA ASN A 56 -24.63 4.05 -13.40
C ASN A 56 -23.21 4.64 -13.49
N THR A 57 -22.35 4.35 -12.51
CA THR A 57 -20.92 4.64 -12.59
C THR A 57 -20.10 3.35 -12.55
N THR A 58 -18.94 3.36 -13.19
CA THR A 58 -17.91 2.32 -13.10
C THR A 58 -16.93 2.73 -12.01
N CYS A 59 -16.75 1.87 -11.02
CA CYS A 59 -15.76 2.08 -9.97
C CYS A 59 -14.41 1.56 -10.42
N GLU A 60 -13.38 2.39 -10.25
CA GLU A 60 -11.98 2.05 -10.50
C GLU A 60 -11.12 2.57 -9.34
N THR A 61 -10.15 1.78 -8.90
CA THR A 61 -9.11 2.29 -8.00
C THR A 61 -7.92 2.70 -8.86
N GLU A 62 -7.48 3.95 -8.75
CA GLU A 62 -6.34 4.50 -9.49
C GLU A 62 -5.37 5.15 -8.49
N ASP A 63 -4.14 4.63 -8.42
CA ASP A 63 -3.09 5.09 -7.51
C ASP A 63 -3.45 5.06 -6.01
N GLY A 64 -4.28 4.09 -5.61
CA GLY A 64 -4.84 4.00 -4.25
C GLY A 64 -5.93 5.05 -3.95
N ILE A 65 -6.52 5.64 -4.99
CA ILE A 65 -7.64 6.58 -4.89
C ILE A 65 -8.88 5.96 -5.52
N LEU A 66 -10.02 6.12 -4.85
CA LEU A 66 -11.32 5.72 -5.40
C LEU A 66 -11.72 6.69 -6.51
N SER A 67 -11.91 6.18 -7.72
CA SER A 67 -12.39 6.93 -8.87
C SER A 67 -13.68 6.32 -9.40
N CYS A 68 -14.74 7.13 -9.48
CA CYS A 68 -16.01 6.71 -10.09
C CYS A 68 -16.14 7.38 -11.45
N ARG A 69 -16.07 6.61 -12.54
CA ARG A 69 -16.32 7.14 -13.90
C ARG A 69 -17.78 6.95 -14.28
N CYS A 70 -18.40 7.97 -14.86
CA CYS A 70 -19.73 7.82 -15.45
C CYS A 70 -19.66 6.90 -16.67
N LYS A 71 -20.68 6.06 -16.83
CA LYS A 71 -20.82 5.17 -17.98
C LYS A 71 -21.44 5.88 -19.18
#